data_AF-A0A239QLD3-F1
#
_entry.id   AF-A0A239QLD3-F1
#
_cell.length_a   1.000
_cell.length_b   1.000
_cell.length_c   1.000
_cell.angle_alpha   90.00
_cell.angle_beta   90.00
_cell.angle_gamma   90.00
#
_symmetry.space_group_name_H-M   'P 1'
#
loop_
_entity.id
_entity.type
_entity.pdbx_description
1 polymer ?
#
loop_
_entity_poly.entity_id
_entity_poly.type
_entity_poly.pdbx_seq_one_letter_code
_entity_poly.pdbx_strand_id
1 'polypeptide(L)'
;MVIAMICQVVLWIWFLGCTITYRIGKKILVGGVGIKSAEFFMLCLYTLGVIAFHCLQPAGKWILFGILLLWFIVQFMCHWYFTIFGASEKKLQGYNECFRDSIRIFPASDTRLIPDFYHIVLHILILANIILCLVSY
;
A
#
# COMPACT_ATOMS: atom_id res chain seq x y z
N MET A 1 -9.31 9.23 -18.29
CA MET A 1 -10.08 9.70 -17.10
C MET A 1 -10.81 8.58 -16.36
N VAL A 2 -11.74 7.84 -16.99
CA VAL A 2 -12.53 6.77 -16.31
C VAL A 2 -11.66 5.65 -15.73
N ILE A 3 -10.70 5.12 -16.49
CA ILE A 3 -9.81 4.03 -16.03
C ILE A 3 -8.97 4.48 -14.82
N ALA A 4 -8.41 5.69 -14.87
CA ALA A 4 -7.65 6.25 -13.75
C ALA A 4 -8.52 6.37 -12.49
N MET A 5 -9.76 6.85 -12.62
CA MET A 5 -10.72 6.94 -11.51
C MET A 5 -11.05 5.56 -10.92
N ILE A 6 -11.29 4.55 -11.76
CA ILE A 6 -11.54 3.17 -11.29
C ILE A 6 -10.34 2.65 -10.51
N CYS A 7 -9.12 2.78 -11.05
CA CYS A 7 -7.90 2.35 -10.35
C CYS A 7 -7.65 3.12 -9.05
N GLN A 8 -8.03 4.39 -8.99
CA GLN A 8 -7.93 5.19 -7.78
C GLN A 8 -8.91 4.69 -6.69
N VAL A 9 -10.16 4.42 -7.08
CA VAL A 9 -11.17 3.85 -6.17
C VAL A 9 -10.78 2.46 -5.70
N VAL A 10 -10.27 1.60 -6.60
CA VAL A 10 -9.78 0.26 -6.23
C VAL A 10 -8.61 0.36 -5.24
N LEU A 11 -7.64 1.25 -5.47
CA LEU A 11 -6.54 1.48 -4.53
C LEU A 11 -7.04 2.01 -3.19
N TRP A 12 -8.01 2.94 -3.20
CA TRP A 12 -8.60 3.49 -1.99
C TRP A 12 -9.30 2.40 -1.16
N ILE A 13 -10.16 1.60 -1.79
CA ILE A 13 -10.87 0.48 -1.14
C ILE A 13 -9.86 -0.55 -0.63
N TRP A 14 -8.87 -0.92 -1.44
CA TRP A 14 -7.84 -1.86 -1.00
C TRP A 14 -7.13 -1.33 0.24
N PHE A 15 -6.63 -0.09 0.20
CA PHE A 15 -5.85 0.50 1.28
C PHE A 15 -6.64 0.77 2.56
N LEU A 16 -7.95 0.94 2.46
CA LEU A 16 -8.83 1.01 3.62
C LEU A 16 -8.63 -0.19 4.55
N GLY A 17 -8.26 -1.37 4.01
CA GLY A 17 -7.88 -2.57 4.76
C GLY A 17 -6.73 -2.38 5.76
N CYS A 18 -5.84 -1.41 5.54
CA CYS A 18 -4.80 -1.06 6.53
C CYS A 18 -5.38 -0.30 7.72
N THR A 19 -6.51 0.40 7.53
CA THR A 19 -7.19 1.11 8.62
C THR A 19 -8.23 0.21 9.30
N ILE A 20 -9.01 -0.54 8.52
CA ILE A 20 -10.04 -1.46 9.00
C ILE A 20 -9.66 -2.90 8.64
N THR A 21 -9.78 -3.83 9.59
CA THR A 21 -9.33 -5.21 9.35
C THR A 21 -10.17 -5.91 8.27
N TYR A 22 -9.51 -6.48 7.26
CA TYR A 22 -10.15 -7.36 6.28
C TYR A 22 -9.93 -8.83 6.61
N ARG A 23 -10.99 -9.63 6.52
CA ARG A 23 -10.97 -11.08 6.80
C ARG A 23 -11.54 -11.84 5.61
N ILE A 24 -10.94 -12.99 5.32
CA ILE A 24 -11.44 -13.95 4.33
C ILE A 24 -11.67 -15.27 5.07
N GLY A 25 -12.94 -15.57 5.36
CA GLY A 25 -13.31 -16.69 6.21
C GLY A 25 -12.68 -16.56 7.60
N LYS A 26 -11.88 -17.56 7.98
CA LYS A 26 -11.18 -17.58 9.28
C LYS A 26 -9.82 -16.87 9.28
N LYS A 27 -9.28 -16.52 8.10
CA LYS A 27 -7.96 -15.88 7.97
C LYS A 27 -8.06 -14.37 7.88
N ILE A 28 -7.04 -13.67 8.34
CA ILE A 28 -6.93 -12.22 8.22
C ILE A 28 -6.26 -11.92 6.88
N LEU A 29 -6.86 -11.07 6.05
CA LEU A 29 -6.21 -10.57 4.83
C LEU A 29 -5.21 -9.47 5.19
N VAL A 30 -5.65 -8.54 6.04
CA VAL A 30 -4.83 -7.47 6.61
C VAL A 30 -5.42 -7.05 7.96
N GLY A 31 -4.54 -6.86 8.96
CA GLY A 31 -4.92 -6.32 10.26
C GLY A 31 -4.97 -4.80 10.20
N GLY A 32 -6.15 -4.23 10.46
CA GLY A 32 -6.32 -2.79 10.49
C GLY A 32 -5.73 -2.20 11.76
N VAL A 33 -4.87 -1.18 11.62
CA VAL A 33 -4.22 -0.49 12.75
C VAL A 33 -5.04 0.69 13.31
N GLY A 34 -6.17 1.02 12.67
CA GLY A 34 -7.12 2.03 13.13
C GLY A 34 -6.80 3.47 12.68
N ILE A 35 -7.64 4.42 13.09
CA ILE A 35 -7.65 5.81 12.59
C ILE A 35 -6.53 6.71 13.13
N LYS A 36 -5.81 6.29 14.18
CA LYS A 36 -4.69 7.04 14.76
C LYS A 36 -3.33 6.57 14.21
N SER A 37 -3.34 5.94 13.04
CA SER A 37 -2.18 5.31 12.42
C SER A 37 -1.56 6.14 11.30
N ALA A 38 -0.31 5.83 10.95
CA ALA A 38 0.34 6.43 9.79
C ALA A 38 -0.36 6.04 8.48
N GLU A 39 -0.95 4.85 8.43
CA GLU A 39 -1.71 4.30 7.33
C GLU A 39 -2.99 5.11 7.08
N PHE A 40 -3.72 5.47 8.15
CA PHE A 40 -4.89 6.34 8.02
C PHE A 40 -4.49 7.75 7.56
N PHE A 41 -3.38 8.29 8.07
CA PHE A 41 -2.86 9.58 7.60
C PHE A 41 -2.52 9.54 6.10
N MET A 42 -1.87 8.46 5.64
CA MET A 42 -1.57 8.25 4.23
C MET A 42 -2.85 8.12 3.39
N LEU A 43 -3.91 7.48 3.92
CA LEU A 43 -5.20 7.35 3.24
C LEU A 43 -5.87 8.72 3.06
N CYS A 44 -5.79 9.58 4.08
CA CYS A 44 -6.25 10.97 4.00
C CYS A 44 -5.45 11.77 2.96
N LEU A 45 -4.11 11.69 2.97
CA LEU A 45 -3.27 12.34 1.96
C LEU A 45 -3.63 11.86 0.55
N TYR A 46 -3.76 10.55 0.36
CA TYR A 46 -4.15 9.98 -0.93
C TYR A 46 -5.54 10.47 -1.38
N THR A 47 -6.50 10.52 -0.47
CA THR A 47 -7.86 11.04 -0.73
C THR A 47 -7.80 12.51 -1.18
N LEU A 48 -7.04 13.36 -0.49
CA LEU A 48 -6.84 14.75 -0.88
C LEU A 48 -6.13 14.87 -2.24
N GLY A 49 -5.14 14.01 -2.51
CA GLY A 49 -4.47 13.93 -3.79
C GLY A 49 -5.41 13.58 -4.94
N VAL A 50 -6.31 12.61 -4.74
CA VAL A 50 -7.32 12.23 -5.75
C VAL A 50 -8.30 13.37 -6.00
N ILE A 51 -8.77 14.05 -4.95
CA ILE A 51 -9.63 15.24 -5.10
C ILE A 51 -8.90 16.35 -5.89
N ALA A 52 -7.64 16.64 -5.52
CA ALA A 52 -6.83 17.62 -6.24
C ALA A 52 -6.67 17.24 -7.72
N PHE A 53 -6.40 15.96 -8.02
CA PHE A 53 -6.30 15.45 -9.38
C PHE A 53 -7.55 15.74 -10.21
N HIS A 54 -8.76 15.57 -9.67
CA HIS A 54 -9.98 15.80 -10.46
C HIS A 54 -10.44 17.26 -10.48
N CYS A 55 -10.11 18.06 -9.46
CA CYS A 55 -10.64 19.42 -9.30
C CYS A 55 -9.66 20.56 -9.62
N LEU A 56 -8.34 20.32 -9.61
CA LEU A 56 -7.30 21.36 -9.62
C LEU A 56 -6.26 21.16 -10.73
N GLN A 57 -6.69 20.79 -11.94
CA GLN A 57 -5.78 20.60 -13.07
C GLN A 57 -5.12 21.93 -13.52
N PRO A 58 -3.83 21.93 -13.91
CA PRO A 58 -2.92 20.78 -14.00
C PRO A 58 -2.17 20.44 -12.69
N ALA A 59 -2.24 21.31 -11.68
CA ALA A 59 -1.48 21.14 -10.43
C ALA A 59 -1.83 19.85 -9.69
N GLY A 60 -3.11 19.47 -9.70
CA GLY A 60 -3.64 18.26 -9.09
C GLY A 60 -2.95 16.97 -9.53
N LYS A 61 -2.56 16.88 -10.81
CA LYS A 61 -1.79 15.76 -11.36
C LYS A 61 -0.47 15.57 -10.59
N TRP A 62 0.27 16.66 -10.43
CA TRP A 62 1.59 16.63 -9.78
C TRP A 62 1.47 16.43 -8.26
N ILE A 63 0.42 16.96 -7.63
CA ILE A 63 0.12 16.71 -6.22
C ILE A 63 -0.12 15.21 -5.98
N LEU A 64 -1.02 14.60 -6.75
CA LEU A 64 -1.30 13.16 -6.62
C LEU A 64 -0.05 12.32 -6.92
N PHE A 65 0.71 12.67 -7.95
CA PHE A 65 1.95 11.99 -8.31
C PHE A 65 2.96 12.01 -7.15
N GLY A 66 3.21 13.16 -6.53
CA GLY A 66 4.12 13.27 -5.39
C GLY A 66 3.68 12.43 -4.20
N ILE A 67 2.39 12.41 -3.89
CA ILE A 67 1.81 11.59 -2.81
C ILE A 67 1.98 10.10 -3.10
N LEU A 68 1.68 9.65 -4.33
CA LEU A 68 1.87 8.27 -4.74
C LEU A 68 3.34 7.84 -4.71
N LEU A 69 4.27 8.72 -5.11
CA LEU A 69 5.69 8.44 -5.09
C LEU A 69 6.22 8.30 -3.66
N LEU A 70 5.84 9.21 -2.76
CA LEU A 70 6.15 9.11 -1.33
C LEU A 70 5.64 7.78 -0.77
N TRP A 71 4.39 7.43 -1.07
CA TRP A 71 3.79 6.19 -0.61
C TRP A 71 4.51 4.94 -1.14
N PHE A 72 4.84 4.94 -2.44
CA PHE A 72 5.58 3.86 -3.07
C PHE A 72 6.94 3.65 -2.40
N ILE A 73 7.67 4.73 -2.11
CA ILE A 73 8.97 4.67 -1.42
C ILE A 73 8.81 4.09 -0.02
N VAL A 74 7.85 4.58 0.78
CA VAL A 74 7.60 4.06 2.13
C VAL A 74 7.25 2.57 2.06
N GLN A 75 6.37 2.18 1.15
CA GLN A 75 5.96 0.78 0.99
C GLN A 75 7.13 -0.11 0.55
N PHE A 76 7.97 0.36 -0.36
CA PHE A 76 9.18 -0.34 -0.78
C PHE A 76 10.13 -0.54 0.40
N MET A 77 10.37 0.50 1.20
CA MET A 77 11.26 0.42 2.35
C MET A 77 10.71 -0.49 3.45
N CYS A 78 9.40 -0.53 3.68
CA CYS A 78 8.80 -1.41 4.68
C CYS A 78 8.88 -2.90 4.31
N HIS A 79 8.79 -3.22 3.02
CA HIS A 79 8.62 -4.60 2.54
C HIS A 79 9.79 -5.06 1.65
N TRP A 80 9.89 -4.50 0.45
CA TRP A 80 10.76 -4.99 -0.61
C TRP A 80 12.26 -4.78 -0.35
N TYR A 81 12.65 -3.70 0.32
CA TYR A 81 14.05 -3.48 0.69
C TYR A 81 14.60 -4.67 1.50
N PHE A 82 13.84 -5.12 2.50
CA PHE A 82 14.20 -6.25 3.37
C PHE A 82 13.97 -7.61 2.71
N THR A 83 13.17 -7.68 1.65
CA THR A 83 13.07 -8.86 0.79
C THR A 83 14.35 -9.05 -0.04
N ILE A 84 14.89 -7.96 -0.60
CA ILE A 84 16.03 -7.99 -1.53
C ILE A 84 17.35 -8.09 -0.78
N PHE A 85 17.55 -7.26 0.23
CA PHE A 85 18.82 -7.12 0.95
C PHE A 85 18.90 -7.95 2.24
N GLY A 86 17.80 -8.61 2.61
CA GLY A 86 17.67 -9.33 3.88
C GLY A 86 17.31 -8.41 5.04
N ALA A 87 17.01 -9.01 6.19
CA ALA A 87 16.69 -8.30 7.42
C ALA A 87 17.42 -8.92 8.62
N SER A 88 17.60 -8.14 9.68
CA SER A 88 18.09 -8.68 10.95
C SER A 88 17.10 -9.68 11.55
N GLU A 89 17.60 -10.66 12.30
CA GLU A 89 16.75 -11.67 12.96
C GLU A 89 15.64 -11.04 13.80
N LYS A 90 15.95 -10.01 14.59
CA LYS A 90 14.94 -9.28 15.40
C LYS A 90 13.82 -8.70 14.55
N LYS A 91 14.15 -8.15 13.37
CA LYS A 91 13.16 -7.58 12.45
C LYS A 91 12.33 -8.67 11.78
N LEU A 92 12.96 -9.78 11.39
CA LEU A 92 12.29 -10.93 10.81
C LEU A 92 11.31 -11.57 11.78
N GLN A 93 11.72 -11.76 13.04
CA GLN A 93 10.84 -12.28 14.10
C GLN A 93 9.63 -11.38 14.30
N GLY A 94 9.85 -10.07 14.53
CA GLY A 94 8.74 -9.13 14.72
C GLY A 94 7.78 -9.06 13.52
N TYR A 95 8.31 -9.10 12.29
CA TYR A 95 7.47 -9.13 11.09
C TYR A 95 6.68 -10.45 10.98
N ASN A 96 7.34 -11.59 11.17
CA ASN A 96 6.69 -12.89 11.08
C ASN A 96 5.62 -13.09 12.14
N GLU A 97 5.80 -12.51 13.33
CA GLU A 97 4.80 -12.48 14.39
C GLU A 97 3.62 -11.58 14.05
N CYS A 98 3.89 -10.34 13.60
CA CYS A 98 2.86 -9.37 13.22
C CYS A 98 1.95 -9.88 12.11
N PHE A 99 2.54 -10.57 11.12
CA PHE A 99 1.84 -11.08 9.94
C PHE A 99 1.65 -12.60 9.98
N ARG A 100 1.62 -13.22 11.17
CA ARG A 100 1.52 -14.68 11.31
C ARG A 100 0.23 -15.24 10.72
N ASP A 101 -0.88 -14.55 10.96
CA ASP A 101 -2.22 -14.98 10.54
C ASP A 101 -2.66 -14.39 9.19
N SER A 102 -1.77 -13.64 8.53
CA SER A 102 -2.06 -13.04 7.23
C SER A 102 -1.89 -14.04 6.09
N ILE A 103 -2.60 -13.80 4.99
CA ILE A 103 -2.51 -14.65 3.80
C ILE A 103 -1.17 -14.41 3.12
N ARG A 104 -0.32 -15.44 3.07
CA ARG A 104 0.98 -15.40 2.38
C ARG A 104 0.92 -16.22 1.08
N ILE A 105 1.51 -15.70 0.02
CA ILE A 105 1.73 -16.45 -1.22
C ILE A 105 2.99 -17.31 -1.10
N PHE A 106 4.05 -16.72 -0.55
CA PHE A 106 5.36 -17.37 -0.41
C PHE A 106 5.60 -17.77 1.04
N PRO A 107 6.32 -18.89 1.28
CA PRO A 107 6.69 -19.30 2.63
C PRO A 107 7.57 -18.24 3.30
N ALA A 108 7.54 -18.20 4.63
CA ALA A 108 8.45 -17.36 5.40
C ALA A 108 9.91 -17.75 5.12
N SER A 109 10.82 -16.78 5.25
CA SER A 109 12.26 -17.00 5.12
C SER A 109 12.95 -16.58 6.41
N ASP A 110 13.98 -17.33 6.79
CA ASP A 110 14.78 -17.05 7.99
C ASP A 110 15.83 -15.94 7.75
N THR A 111 15.98 -15.47 6.51
CA THR A 111 16.98 -14.45 6.12
C THR A 111 16.35 -13.22 5.46
N ARG A 112 15.13 -13.34 4.93
CA ARG A 112 14.48 -12.30 4.12
C ARG A 112 13.05 -12.05 4.56
N LEU A 113 12.65 -10.79 4.53
CA LEU A 113 11.27 -10.40 4.81
C LEU A 113 10.44 -10.69 3.56
N ILE A 114 9.47 -11.60 3.67
CA ILE A 114 8.57 -11.94 2.58
C ILE A 114 7.24 -11.20 2.81
N PRO A 115 6.87 -10.25 1.94
CA PRO A 115 5.62 -9.51 2.10
C PRO A 115 4.42 -10.43 1.98
N ASP A 116 3.36 -10.15 2.75
CA ASP A 116 2.10 -10.89 2.60
C ASP A 116 1.37 -10.53 1.31
N PHE A 117 0.33 -11.30 0.98
CA PHE A 117 -0.45 -11.11 -0.24
C PHE A 117 -0.98 -9.69 -0.37
N TYR A 118 -1.45 -9.13 0.75
CA TYR A 118 -2.10 -7.84 0.75
C TYR A 118 -1.13 -6.70 0.38
N HIS A 119 0.08 -6.71 0.95
CA HIS A 119 1.09 -5.67 0.67
C HIS A 119 1.69 -5.81 -0.73
N ILE A 120 1.77 -7.03 -1.28
CA ILE A 120 2.14 -7.25 -2.69
C ILE A 120 1.12 -6.57 -3.62
N VAL A 121 -0.17 -6.87 -3.44
CA VAL A 121 -1.24 -6.26 -4.26
C VAL A 121 -1.26 -4.74 -4.09
N LEU A 122 -1.10 -4.25 -2.86
CA LEU A 122 -1.08 -2.82 -2.58
C LEU A 122 0.07 -2.11 -3.34
N HIS A 123 1.26 -2.71 -3.39
CA HIS A 123 2.39 -2.16 -4.15
C HIS A 123 2.10 -2.08 -5.66
N ILE A 124 1.46 -3.11 -6.22
CA ILE A 124 1.04 -3.14 -7.63
C ILE A 124 0.01 -2.05 -7.92
N LEU A 125 -0.99 -1.89 -7.05
CA LEU A 125 -2.03 -0.86 -7.22
C LEU A 125 -1.48 0.57 -7.15
N ILE A 126 -0.51 0.82 -6.27
CA ILE A 126 0.19 2.12 -6.20
C ILE A 126 0.96 2.37 -7.51
N LEU A 127 1.73 1.39 -7.99
CA LEU A 127 2.50 1.53 -9.23
C LEU A 127 1.59 1.76 -10.44
N ALA A 128 0.47 1.03 -10.54
CA ALA A 128 -0.52 1.23 -11.58
C ALA A 128 -1.10 2.66 -11.54
N ASN A 129 -1.40 3.19 -10.35
CA ASN A 129 -1.87 4.57 -10.18
C ASN A 129 -0.81 5.60 -10.58
N ILE A 130 0.47 5.36 -10.30
CA ILE A 130 1.58 6.23 -10.73
C ILE A 130 1.63 6.31 -12.26
N ILE A 131 1.63 5.16 -12.93
CA ILE A 131 1.66 5.08 -14.40
C ILE A 131 0.43 5.79 -14.99
N LEU A 132 -0.77 5.48 -14.48
CA LEU A 132 -2.01 6.10 -14.92
C LEU A 132 -2.04 7.62 -14.71
N CYS A 133 -1.48 8.10 -13.60
CA CYS A 133 -1.34 9.53 -13.33
C CYS A 133 -0.46 10.21 -14.39
N LEU A 134 0.67 9.60 -14.77
CA LEU A 134 1.59 10.13 -15.76
C LEU A 134 0.98 10.20 -17.16
N VAL A 135 0.26 9.15 -17.60
CA VAL A 135 -0.33 9.06 -18.94
C VAL A 135 -1.69 9.76 -19.07
N SER A 136 -2.30 10.19 -17.97
CA SER A 136 -3.53 10.98 -18.02
C SER A 136 -3.22 12.41 -18.47
N TYR A 137 -3.97 12.87 -19.47
CA TYR A 137 -3.94 14.24 -20.01
C TYR A 137 -5.07 15.07 -19.44
#